data_AF-A0A1C4ZP04-F1
#
_entry.id   AF-A0A1C4ZP04-F1
#
_cell.length_a   1.000
_cell.length_b   1.000
_cell.length_c   1.000
_cell.angle_alpha   90.00
_cell.angle_beta   90.00
_cell.angle_gamma   90.00
#
_symmetry.space_group_name_H-M   'P 1'
#
loop_
_entity.id
_entity.type
_entity.pdbx_description
1 polymer ?
#
loop_
_entity_poly.entity_id
_entity_poly.type
_entity_poly.pdbx_seq_one_letter_code
_entity_poly.pdbx_strand_id
1 'polypeptide(L)'
;MRTHTTTRRVAGPWSLATSRAFWEGFAPAALPGHDGTDALRTAFLVDRDWSPATVTVEQHGRTARIAVAGPGDLDAAVVQTARFLSLDVDATGWPAVGERDPVVGAAQRQLPGLRPCGFHSPYEAACWAVLSQRIRITQAAHLGALAERPAG
;
A
#
# COMPACT_ATOMS: atom_id res chain seq x y z
N MET A 1 -19.98 6.77 -12.50
CA MET A 1 -18.87 6.39 -11.61
C MET A 1 -18.87 7.35 -10.44
N ARG A 2 -18.94 6.86 -9.20
CA ARG A 2 -18.96 7.72 -7.99
C ARG A 2 -17.53 7.98 -7.54
N THR A 3 -17.30 9.13 -6.92
CA THR A 3 -16.01 9.50 -6.34
C THR A 3 -16.22 9.94 -4.90
N HIS A 4 -15.29 9.57 -4.03
CA HIS A 4 -15.26 10.01 -2.64
C HIS A 4 -13.83 10.40 -2.28
N THR A 5 -13.66 11.48 -1.52
CA THR A 5 -12.35 11.96 -1.08
C THR A 5 -12.38 12.26 0.40
N THR A 6 -11.37 11.77 1.12
CA THR A 6 -11.17 12.06 2.53
C THR A 6 -9.75 12.56 2.81
N THR A 7 -9.57 13.22 3.95
CA THR A 7 -8.26 13.57 4.48
C THR A 7 -8.09 12.96 5.86
N ARG A 8 -6.89 12.43 6.13
CA ARG A 8 -6.57 11.75 7.39
C ARG A 8 -5.24 12.23 7.94
N ARG A 9 -5.22 12.62 9.21
CA ARG A 9 -3.97 12.87 9.93
C ARG A 9 -3.31 11.55 10.31
N VAL A 10 -2.01 11.42 10.04
CA VAL A 10 -1.23 10.22 10.32
C VAL A 10 -0.47 10.39 11.65
N ALA A 11 -0.63 9.40 12.52
CA ALA A 11 -0.02 9.37 13.85
C ALA A 11 1.36 8.69 13.77
N GLY A 12 2.41 9.50 13.98
CA GLY A 12 3.83 9.11 13.87
C GLY A 12 4.44 9.40 12.49
N PRO A 13 5.72 9.04 12.29
CA PRO A 13 6.43 9.28 11.03
C PRO A 13 5.86 8.45 9.88
N TRP A 14 5.66 9.08 8.73
CA TRP A 14 5.17 8.42 7.52
C TRP A 14 5.70 9.12 6.26
N SER A 15 6.05 8.32 5.25
CA SER A 15 6.50 8.78 3.94
C SER A 15 5.87 7.91 2.85
N LEU A 16 4.93 8.48 2.11
CA LEU A 16 4.31 7.91 0.92
C LEU A 16 5.37 7.64 -0.16
N ALA A 17 6.34 8.54 -0.30
CA ALA A 17 7.46 8.35 -1.23
C ALA A 17 8.29 7.10 -0.87
N THR A 18 8.58 6.90 0.42
CA THR A 18 9.30 5.70 0.91
C THR A 18 8.45 4.45 0.72
N SER A 19 7.16 4.50 1.04
CA SER A 19 6.22 3.39 0.81
C SER A 19 6.14 3.01 -0.67
N ARG A 20 6.11 3.99 -1.57
CA ARG A 20 6.09 3.77 -3.02
C ARG A 20 7.40 3.15 -3.52
N ALA A 21 8.55 3.70 -3.13
CA ALA A 21 9.86 3.15 -3.50
C ALA A 21 10.04 1.70 -3.02
N PHE A 22 9.48 1.36 -1.85
CA PHE A 22 9.47 -0.02 -1.35
C PHE A 22 8.67 -0.96 -2.27
N TRP A 23 7.50 -0.53 -2.75
CA TRP A 23 6.67 -1.30 -3.69
C TRP A 23 7.28 -1.40 -5.10
N GLU A 24 7.90 -0.34 -5.59
CA GLU A 24 8.63 -0.37 -6.88
C GLU A 24 9.76 -1.41 -6.88
N GLY A 25 10.37 -1.65 -5.72
CA GLY A 25 11.37 -2.72 -5.53
C GLY A 25 10.79 -4.13 -5.37
N PHE A 26 9.47 -4.27 -5.28
CA PHE A 26 8.76 -5.53 -5.01
C PHE A 26 8.12 -6.08 -6.29
N ALA A 27 8.94 -6.61 -7.20
CA ALA A 27 8.44 -7.34 -8.35
C ALA A 27 7.57 -8.53 -7.86
N PRO A 28 6.38 -8.77 -8.45
CA PRO A 28 5.82 -8.18 -9.67
C PRO A 28 4.79 -7.09 -9.41
N ALA A 29 4.47 -6.83 -8.14
CA ALA A 29 3.52 -5.83 -7.68
C ALA A 29 4.12 -4.43 -7.73
N ALA A 30 5.13 -4.24 -8.59
CA ALA A 30 5.75 -2.96 -8.84
C ALA A 30 4.68 -2.06 -9.44
N LEU A 31 4.36 -1.00 -8.72
CA LEU A 31 3.44 0.03 -9.21
C LEU A 31 4.02 0.64 -10.50
N PRO A 32 3.18 1.00 -11.49
CA PRO A 32 3.66 1.66 -12.70
C PRO A 32 4.49 2.90 -12.37
N GLY A 33 5.68 3.00 -12.96
CA GLY A 33 6.60 4.13 -12.81
C GLY A 33 6.02 5.44 -13.36
N HIS A 34 6.37 6.53 -12.68
CA HIS A 34 5.76 7.86 -12.65
C HIS A 34 5.57 8.68 -13.93
N ASP A 35 4.50 9.48 -13.90
CA ASP A 35 4.26 10.70 -14.70
C ASP A 35 4.65 12.02 -13.95
N GLY A 36 5.55 11.96 -12.95
CA GLY A 36 5.99 13.13 -12.18
C GLY A 36 5.06 13.61 -11.06
N THR A 37 3.92 12.96 -10.80
CA THR A 37 3.03 13.26 -9.66
C THR A 37 3.46 12.58 -8.36
N ASP A 38 3.46 13.31 -7.24
CA ASP A 38 3.79 12.80 -5.90
C ASP A 38 2.64 11.98 -5.25
N ALA A 39 1.88 11.29 -6.09
CA ALA A 39 0.72 10.49 -5.71
C ALA A 39 0.98 9.00 -5.93
N LEU A 40 0.35 8.18 -5.10
CA LEU A 40 0.25 6.73 -5.28
C LEU A 40 -1.09 6.40 -5.94
N ARG A 41 -1.08 5.66 -7.04
CA ARG A 41 -2.29 5.18 -7.72
C ARG A 41 -2.33 3.67 -7.74
N THR A 42 -3.48 3.09 -7.37
CA THR A 42 -3.70 1.64 -7.42
C THR A 42 -5.19 1.36 -7.64
N ALA A 43 -5.55 0.12 -7.94
CA ALA A 43 -6.92 -0.36 -7.99
C ALA A 43 -7.03 -1.71 -7.27
N PHE A 44 -8.16 -1.97 -6.62
CA PHE A 44 -8.42 -3.23 -5.94
C PHE A 44 -9.92 -3.53 -5.89
N LEU A 45 -10.27 -4.76 -5.51
CA LEU A 45 -11.63 -5.12 -5.14
C LEU A 45 -11.86 -4.79 -3.67
N VAL A 46 -12.93 -4.06 -3.37
CA VAL A 46 -13.29 -3.66 -2.01
C VAL A 46 -13.73 -4.91 -1.23
N ASP A 47 -13.10 -5.20 -0.10
CA ASP A 47 -13.32 -6.44 0.68
C ASP A 47 -14.80 -6.68 1.04
N ARG A 48 -15.54 -5.59 1.23
CA ARG A 48 -16.93 -5.61 1.71
C ARG A 48 -17.92 -6.06 0.64
N ASP A 49 -17.71 -5.68 -0.62
CA ASP A 49 -18.70 -5.84 -1.69
C ASP A 49 -18.13 -6.33 -3.02
N TRP A 50 -16.82 -6.60 -3.07
CA TRP A 50 -16.07 -7.06 -4.25
C TRP A 50 -16.19 -6.12 -5.46
N SER A 51 -16.62 -4.87 -5.25
CA SER A 51 -16.68 -3.89 -6.30
C SER A 51 -15.27 -3.36 -6.63
N PRO A 52 -14.97 -3.06 -7.91
CA PRO A 52 -13.70 -2.46 -8.27
C PRO A 52 -13.64 -1.00 -7.82
N ALA A 53 -12.54 -0.62 -7.16
CA ALA A 53 -12.26 0.76 -6.79
C ALA A 53 -10.87 1.17 -7.29
N THR A 54 -10.78 2.37 -7.90
CA THR A 54 -9.50 3.04 -8.16
C THR A 54 -9.21 4.00 -7.02
N VAL A 55 -7.93 4.10 -6.65
CA VAL A 55 -7.46 4.85 -5.50
C VAL A 55 -6.30 5.75 -5.90
N THR A 56 -6.32 6.97 -5.39
CA THR A 56 -5.21 7.92 -5.46
C THR A 56 -4.93 8.44 -4.06
N VAL A 57 -3.68 8.31 -3.60
CA VAL A 57 -3.23 8.83 -2.31
C VAL A 57 -2.16 9.89 -2.55
N GLU A 58 -2.31 11.03 -1.89
CA GLU A 58 -1.33 12.12 -1.87
C GLU A 58 -0.92 12.41 -0.43
N GLN A 59 0.35 12.77 -0.23
CA GLN A 59 0.85 13.18 1.09
C GLN A 59 1.04 14.69 1.16
N HIS A 60 0.52 15.29 2.23
CA HIS A 60 0.75 16.69 2.59
C HIS A 60 1.26 16.77 4.02
N GLY A 61 2.58 16.78 4.19
CA GLY A 61 3.21 16.72 5.52
C GLY A 61 2.79 15.46 6.28
N ARG A 62 2.00 15.62 7.33
CA ARG A 62 1.46 14.52 8.16
C ARG A 62 0.01 14.15 7.85
N THR A 63 -0.51 14.60 6.71
CA THR A 63 -1.87 14.32 6.27
C THR A 63 -1.83 13.51 4.98
N ALA A 64 -2.64 12.46 4.93
CA ALA A 64 -2.92 11.71 3.70
C ALA A 64 -4.24 12.20 3.10
N ARG A 65 -4.25 12.56 1.83
CA ARG A 65 -5.47 12.77 1.04
C ARG A 65 -5.73 11.50 0.26
N ILE A 66 -6.89 10.89 0.47
CA ILE A 66 -7.29 9.63 -0.19
C ILE A 66 -8.50 9.93 -1.06
N ALA A 67 -8.36 9.75 -2.37
CA ALA A 67 -9.45 9.81 -3.32
C ALA A 67 -9.71 8.41 -3.87
N VAL A 68 -10.97 7.98 -3.81
CA VAL A 68 -11.42 6.69 -4.34
C VAL A 68 -12.55 6.89 -5.36
N ALA A 69 -12.61 6.04 -6.38
CA ALA A 69 -13.69 6.06 -7.35
C ALA A 69 -14.11 4.64 -7.76
N GLY A 70 -15.41 4.42 -7.96
CA GLY A 70 -15.95 3.10 -8.24
C GLY A 70 -17.48 3.06 -8.20
N PRO A 71 -18.09 1.89 -8.45
CA PRO A 71 -19.54 1.71 -8.41
C PRO A 71 -20.09 1.31 -7.04
N GLY A 72 -19.27 0.77 -6.12
CA GLY A 72 -19.71 0.22 -4.83
C GLY A 72 -19.45 1.11 -3.59
N ASP A 73 -19.14 0.48 -2.47
CA ASP A 73 -18.91 1.11 -1.15
C ASP A 73 -17.55 1.82 -1.08
N LEU A 74 -17.58 3.12 -1.34
CA LEU A 74 -16.38 3.96 -1.34
C LEU A 74 -15.84 4.26 0.06
N ASP A 75 -16.68 4.22 1.09
CA ASP A 75 -16.21 4.40 2.48
C ASP A 75 -15.39 3.18 2.92
N ALA A 76 -15.84 1.97 2.55
CA ALA A 76 -15.06 0.75 2.73
C ALA A 76 -13.73 0.78 1.95
N ALA A 77 -13.74 1.29 0.72
CA ALA A 77 -12.51 1.47 -0.08
C ALA A 77 -11.51 2.43 0.59
N VAL A 78 -11.98 3.52 1.21
CA VAL A 78 -11.14 4.42 2.00
C VAL A 78 -10.53 3.72 3.21
N VAL A 79 -11.33 2.96 3.97
CA VAL A 79 -10.84 2.22 5.15
C VAL A 79 -9.80 1.19 4.73
N GLN A 80 -10.04 0.47 3.63
CA GLN A 80 -9.09 -0.49 3.07
C GLN A 80 -7.79 0.18 2.61
N THR A 81 -7.87 1.34 1.96
CA THR A 81 -6.68 2.12 1.59
C THR A 81 -5.87 2.55 2.81
N ALA A 82 -6.53 2.99 3.87
CA ALA A 82 -5.85 3.37 5.11
C ALA A 82 -5.11 2.18 5.74
N ARG A 83 -5.74 1.00 5.77
CA ARG A 83 -5.12 -0.25 6.24
C ARG A 83 -3.94 -0.68 5.37
N PHE A 84 -4.10 -0.61 4.05
CA PHE A 84 -3.07 -0.96 3.07
C PHE A 84 -1.76 -0.18 3.32
N LEU A 85 -1.88 1.11 3.64
CA LEU A 85 -0.75 1.99 3.95
C LEU A 85 -0.45 2.13 5.45
N SER A 86 -1.10 1.32 6.31
CA SER A 86 -1.03 1.39 7.77
C SER A 86 -1.20 2.81 8.34
N LEU A 87 -2.07 3.61 7.74
CA LEU A 87 -2.42 4.97 8.19
C LEU A 87 -3.39 4.94 9.38
N ASP A 88 -3.94 3.77 9.68
CA ASP A 88 -4.85 3.49 10.77
C ASP A 88 -4.19 3.08 12.07
N VAL A 89 -2.87 2.90 12.07
CA VAL A 89 -2.09 2.56 13.26
C VAL A 89 -1.45 3.81 13.86
N ASP A 90 -1.57 3.98 15.18
CA ASP A 90 -0.75 4.94 15.91
C ASP A 90 0.67 4.37 16.06
N ALA A 91 1.60 4.99 15.37
CA ALA A 91 3.00 4.63 15.49
C ALA A 91 3.88 5.85 15.77
N THR A 92 3.39 6.70 16.68
CA THR A 92 4.15 7.76 17.35
C THR A 92 5.31 7.21 18.19
N GLY A 93 5.14 6.04 18.80
CA GLY A 93 6.19 5.36 19.58
C GLY A 93 7.23 4.60 18.75
N TRP A 94 7.07 4.50 17.43
CA TRP A 94 7.96 3.73 16.56
C TRP A 94 9.43 4.18 16.59
N PRO A 95 9.77 5.49 16.59
CA PRO A 95 11.16 5.94 16.69
C PRO A 95 11.91 5.42 17.92
N ALA A 96 11.24 5.35 19.08
CA ALA A 96 11.83 4.89 20.33
C ALA A 96 12.24 3.40 20.30
N VAL A 97 11.78 2.62 19.31
CA VAL A 97 12.27 1.26 19.09
C VAL A 97 13.70 1.30 18.50
N GLY A 98 13.96 2.17 17.53
CA GLY A 98 15.28 2.30 16.90
C GLY A 98 16.35 2.93 17.80
N GLU A 99 15.93 3.64 18.85
CA GLU A 99 16.82 4.11 19.93
C GLU A 99 17.28 2.96 20.84
N ARG A 100 16.44 1.93 21.03
CA ARG A 100 16.72 0.78 21.90
C ARG A 100 17.40 -0.36 21.17
N ASP A 101 17.18 -0.49 19.86
CA ASP A 101 17.75 -1.54 19.02
C ASP A 101 18.51 -0.92 17.83
N PRO A 102 19.84 -1.11 17.74
CA PRO A 102 20.66 -0.49 16.69
C PRO A 102 20.38 -1.06 15.29
N VAL A 103 19.93 -2.30 15.17
CA VAL A 103 19.55 -2.93 13.89
C VAL A 103 18.27 -2.29 13.38
N VAL A 104 17.26 -2.17 14.25
CA VAL A 104 16.00 -1.47 13.91
C VAL A 104 16.28 0.00 13.61
N GLY A 105 17.13 0.66 14.39
CA GLY A 105 17.52 2.05 14.16
C GLY A 105 18.21 2.25 12.81
N ALA A 106 19.06 1.30 12.38
CA ALA A 106 19.68 1.34 11.05
C ALA A 106 18.63 1.21 9.93
N ALA A 107 17.68 0.28 10.07
CA ALA A 107 16.59 0.13 9.11
C ALA A 107 15.70 1.39 9.03
N GLN A 108 15.37 2.01 10.17
CA GLN A 108 14.60 3.26 10.21
C GLN A 108 15.30 4.42 9.49
N ARG A 109 16.64 4.48 9.57
CA ARG A 109 17.44 5.49 8.84
C ARG A 109 17.52 5.22 7.35
N GLN A 110 17.59 3.95 6.95
CA GLN A 110 17.61 3.57 5.53
C GLN A 110 16.26 3.75 4.84
N LEU A 111 15.16 3.58 5.57
CA LEU A 111 13.79 3.69 5.05
C LEU A 111 12.95 4.64 5.92
N PRO A 112 13.25 5.96 5.92
CA PRO A 112 12.56 6.92 6.78
C PRO A 112 11.06 6.98 6.50
N GLY A 113 10.27 6.88 7.56
CA GLY A 113 8.81 6.96 7.48
C GLY A 113 8.15 5.77 6.79
N LEU A 114 8.88 4.69 6.50
CA LEU A 114 8.25 3.47 6.01
C LEU A 114 7.30 2.91 7.08
N ARG A 115 6.07 2.65 6.66
CA ARG A 115 5.09 1.87 7.40
C ARG A 115 5.03 0.46 6.81
N PRO A 116 4.61 -0.56 7.57
CA PRO A 116 4.27 -1.86 6.99
C PRO A 116 3.21 -1.63 5.90
N CYS A 117 3.59 -1.87 4.64
CA CYS A 117 2.64 -1.86 3.55
C CYS A 117 2.04 -3.28 3.47
N GLY A 118 0.75 -3.42 3.82
CA GLY A 118 0.05 -4.69 3.70
C GLY A 118 -0.32 -4.98 2.24
N PHE A 119 -0.98 -6.11 1.98
CA PHE A 119 -1.59 -6.37 0.66
C PHE A 119 -2.87 -5.53 0.49
N HIS A 120 -3.31 -5.30 -0.76
CA HIS A 120 -4.49 -4.49 -1.02
C HIS A 120 -5.77 -5.13 -0.46
N SER A 121 -5.79 -6.46 -0.29
CA SER A 121 -6.87 -7.21 0.37
C SER A 121 -6.35 -8.47 1.09
N PRO A 122 -7.11 -9.04 2.05
CA PRO A 122 -6.86 -10.38 2.58
C PRO A 122 -6.93 -11.47 1.51
N TYR A 123 -7.74 -11.28 0.47
CA TYR A 123 -7.83 -12.20 -0.68
C TYR A 123 -6.52 -12.20 -1.47
N GLU A 124 -6.00 -11.03 -1.81
CA GLU A 124 -4.72 -10.90 -2.48
C GLU A 124 -3.56 -11.38 -1.59
N ALA A 125 -3.61 -11.09 -0.29
CA ALA A 125 -2.66 -11.65 0.68
C ALA A 125 -2.70 -13.19 0.70
N ALA A 126 -3.89 -13.79 0.60
CA ALA A 126 -4.06 -15.23 0.52
C ALA A 126 -3.58 -15.79 -0.83
N CYS A 127 -3.85 -15.12 -1.94
CA CYS A 127 -3.30 -15.47 -3.25
C CYS A 127 -1.77 -15.45 -3.22
N TRP A 128 -1.16 -14.41 -2.66
CA TRP A 128 0.28 -14.33 -2.47
C TRP A 128 0.81 -15.39 -1.50
N ALA A 129 0.09 -15.66 -0.41
CA ALA A 129 0.47 -16.69 0.55
C ALA A 129 0.42 -18.10 -0.06
N VAL A 130 -0.47 -18.37 -1.02
CA VAL A 130 -0.52 -19.63 -1.77
C VAL A 130 0.56 -19.67 -2.85
N LEU A 131 0.73 -18.59 -3.63
CA LEU A 131 1.68 -18.52 -4.74
C LEU A 131 3.16 -18.48 -4.30
N SER A 132 3.44 -18.00 -3.09
CA SER A 132 4.81 -17.90 -2.54
C SER A 132 5.26 -19.14 -1.76
N GLN A 133 4.41 -20.15 -1.57
CA GLN A 133 4.84 -21.39 -0.92
C GLN A 133 5.88 -22.12 -1.79
N ARG A 134 7.11 -22.19 -1.26
CA ARG A 134 8.27 -22.92 -1.80
C ARG A 134 8.95 -22.30 -3.03
N ILE A 135 8.73 -21.02 -3.32
CA ILE A 135 9.38 -20.34 -4.46
C ILE A 135 10.01 -19.01 -4.02
N ARG A 136 11.18 -18.65 -4.56
CA ARG A 136 11.82 -17.35 -4.26
C ARG A 136 10.89 -16.23 -4.75
N ILE A 137 10.85 -15.10 -4.03
CA ILE A 137 9.89 -14.00 -4.27
C ILE A 137 9.94 -13.47 -5.72
N THR A 138 11.12 -13.53 -6.35
CA THR A 138 11.34 -13.19 -7.76
C THR A 138 10.68 -14.14 -8.76
N GLN A 139 10.38 -15.37 -8.38
CA GLN A 139 9.71 -16.37 -9.23
C GLN A 139 8.19 -16.34 -9.03
N ALA A 140 7.72 -16.14 -7.79
CA ALA A 140 6.31 -15.87 -7.52
C ALA A 140 5.85 -14.58 -8.23
N ALA A 141 6.78 -13.64 -8.41
CA ALA A 141 6.58 -12.45 -9.21
C ALA A 141 6.17 -12.73 -10.66
N HIS A 142 6.95 -13.57 -11.32
CA HIS A 142 6.73 -13.90 -12.72
C HIS A 142 5.37 -14.58 -12.95
N LEU A 143 4.86 -15.33 -11.97
CA LEU A 143 3.57 -16.00 -12.03
C LEU A 143 2.38 -15.06 -11.78
N GLY A 144 2.50 -14.09 -10.86
CA GLY A 144 1.48 -13.06 -10.63
C GLY A 144 1.23 -12.20 -11.88
N ALA A 145 2.28 -11.79 -12.58
CA ALA A 145 2.19 -11.02 -13.82
C ALA A 145 1.46 -11.77 -14.96
N LEU A 146 1.38 -13.11 -14.92
CA LEU A 146 0.62 -13.90 -15.89
C LEU A 146 -0.87 -13.96 -15.55
N ALA A 147 -1.24 -13.87 -14.26
CA ALA A 147 -2.63 -13.87 -13.81
C ALA A 147 -3.33 -12.52 -14.04
N GLU A 148 -2.57 -11.43 -14.15
CA GLU A 148 -3.08 -10.07 -14.42
C GLU A 148 -3.25 -9.76 -15.92
N ARG A 149 -2.92 -10.71 -16.82
CA ARG A 149 -3.19 -10.55 -18.25
C ARG A 149 -4.66 -10.89 -18.54
N PRO A 150 -5.46 -10.00 -19.16
CA PRO A 150 -6.73 -10.43 -19.73
C PRO A 150 -6.45 -11.50 -20.79
N ALA A 151 -7.23 -12.59 -20.75
CA ALA A 151 -7.19 -13.60 -21.79
C ALA A 151 -7.48 -12.94 -23.14
N GLY A 152 -6.45 -12.92 -24.00
CA GLY A 152 -6.50 -12.49 -25.39
C GLY A 152 -5.59 -13.39 -26.20
#